data_AF-A0A543JRE0-F1
#
_entry.id   AF-A0A543JRE0-F1
#
_cell.length_a   1.000
_cell.length_b   1.000
_cell.length_c   1.000
_cell.angle_alpha   90.00
_cell.angle_beta   90.00
_cell.angle_gamma   90.00
#
_symmetry.space_group_name_H-M   'P 1'
#
loop_
_entity.id
_entity.type
_entity.pdbx_description
1 polymer ?
#
loop_
_entity_poly.entity_id
_entity_poly.type
_entity_poly.pdbx_seq_one_letter_code
_entity_poly.pdbx_strand_id
1 'polypeptide(L)'
;MSKGALYFHFPEGKRTLADAVEALALDEVRGALRRTGAGSAVQRLIDGSHALAAAVEGEVVVRAGFVLGCDRARRGPATAYAAWRDFVRHALDAARVEGVTTAGAAAAEPVITAMPLLGVLADVPAVEPATWWRLILPQLVTAAALPTVTPTPSVDAAPG
;
A
#
# COMPACT_ATOMS: atom_id res chain seq x y z
N MET A 1 27.40 -6.53 11.50
CA MET A 1 27.71 -5.58 10.41
C MET A 1 28.40 -4.36 11.00
N SER A 2 29.66 -4.05 10.62
CA SER A 2 30.36 -2.87 11.15
C SER A 2 30.10 -1.65 10.26
N LYS A 3 30.13 -0.43 10.83
CA LYS A 3 30.00 0.82 10.06
C LYS A 3 30.98 0.92 8.88
N GLY A 4 32.14 0.26 8.96
CA GLY A 4 33.16 0.26 7.91
C GLY A 4 32.78 -0.52 6.64
N ALA A 5 32.00 -1.60 6.74
CA ALA A 5 31.55 -2.36 5.57
C ALA A 5 30.57 -1.55 4.71
N LEU A 6 29.78 -0.69 5.34
CA LEU A 6 28.79 0.16 4.67
C LEU A 6 29.45 1.28 3.84
N TYR A 7 30.59 1.83 4.31
CA TYR A 7 31.36 2.86 3.59
C TYR A 7 32.15 2.31 2.39
N PHE A 8 32.45 1.01 2.37
CA PHE A 8 33.18 0.39 1.26
C PHE A 8 32.29 -0.03 0.08
N HIS A 9 31.02 -0.39 0.33
CA HIS A 9 30.09 -0.77 -0.75
C HIS A 9 29.43 0.43 -1.44
N PHE A 10 29.41 1.61 -0.82
CA PHE A 10 28.76 2.80 -1.36
C PHE A 10 29.72 4.01 -1.33
N PRO A 11 30.48 4.26 -2.41
CA PRO A 11 31.43 5.38 -2.49
C PRO A 11 30.76 6.77 -2.36
N GLU A 12 29.47 6.88 -2.70
CA GLU A 12 28.60 8.07 -2.50
C GLU A 12 27.71 7.97 -1.23
N GLY A 13 27.96 6.95 -0.41
CA GLY A 13 27.64 6.83 1.02
C GLY A 13 26.17 6.61 1.40
N LYS A 14 25.31 7.60 1.19
CA LYS A 14 23.95 7.64 1.74
C LYS A 14 22.87 7.78 0.68
N ARG A 15 23.16 8.48 -0.41
CA ARG A 15 22.20 8.70 -1.49
C ARG A 15 22.00 7.41 -2.30
N THR A 16 23.09 6.77 -2.71
CA THR A 16 23.06 5.48 -3.40
C THR A 16 22.36 4.37 -2.61
N LEU A 17 22.56 4.34 -1.29
CA LEU A 17 21.86 3.39 -0.42
C LEU A 17 20.36 3.69 -0.34
N ALA A 18 19.97 4.97 -0.21
CA ALA A 18 18.57 5.36 -0.21
C ALA A 18 17.89 5.01 -1.54
N ASP A 19 18.54 5.32 -2.67
CA ASP A 19 18.04 5.01 -4.01
C ASP A 19 17.86 3.49 -4.20
N ALA A 20 18.81 2.68 -3.71
CA ALA A 20 18.71 1.22 -3.75
C ALA A 20 17.57 0.68 -2.88
N VAL A 21 17.37 1.23 -1.68
CA VAL A 21 16.25 0.89 -0.78
C VAL A 21 14.91 1.25 -1.43
N GLU A 22 14.79 2.44 -2.03
CA GLU A 22 13.57 2.86 -2.72
C GLU A 22 13.26 1.97 -3.93
N ALA A 23 14.27 1.59 -4.71
CA ALA A 23 14.10 0.70 -5.86
C ALA A 23 13.64 -0.71 -5.44
N LEU A 24 14.25 -1.29 -4.42
CA LEU A 24 13.87 -2.62 -3.92
C LEU A 24 12.47 -2.57 -3.28
N ALA A 25 12.17 -1.56 -2.47
CA ALA A 25 10.85 -1.37 -1.89
C ALA A 25 9.76 -1.18 -2.97
N LEU A 26 10.07 -0.45 -4.04
CA LEU A 26 9.16 -0.28 -5.17
C LEU A 26 8.86 -1.61 -5.85
N ASP A 27 9.87 -2.45 -6.08
CA ASP A 27 9.67 -3.74 -6.74
C ASP A 27 8.84 -4.69 -5.87
N GLU A 28 9.13 -4.76 -4.57
CA GLU A 28 8.33 -5.54 -3.61
C GLU A 28 6.86 -5.10 -3.58
N VAL A 29 6.61 -3.79 -3.49
CA VAL A 29 5.24 -3.25 -3.51
C VAL A 29 4.55 -3.57 -4.83
N ARG A 30 5.22 -3.37 -5.97
CA ARG A 30 4.63 -3.73 -7.26
C ARG A 30 4.38 -5.23 -7.37
N GLY A 31 5.26 -6.06 -6.82
CA GLY A 31 5.10 -7.51 -6.73
C GLY A 31 3.85 -7.88 -5.94
N ALA A 32 3.69 -7.31 -4.74
CA ALA A 32 2.52 -7.50 -3.90
C ALA A 32 1.22 -7.07 -4.59
N LEU A 33 1.21 -5.87 -5.20
CA LEU A 33 0.03 -5.34 -5.89
C LEU A 33 -0.33 -6.10 -7.17
N ARG A 34 0.65 -6.67 -7.89
CA ARG A 34 0.38 -7.51 -9.06
C ARG A 34 -0.31 -8.84 -8.71
N ARG A 35 -0.13 -9.33 -7.47
CA ARG A 35 -0.74 -10.57 -6.99
C ARG A 35 -2.19 -10.41 -6.53
N THR A 36 -2.72 -9.19 -6.48
CA THR A 36 -4.13 -8.98 -6.14
C THR A 36 -5.03 -9.59 -7.21
N GLY A 37 -6.03 -10.37 -6.81
CA GLY A 37 -6.87 -11.17 -7.72
C GLY A 37 -7.72 -10.35 -8.71
N ALA A 38 -8.44 -11.04 -9.60
CA ALA A 38 -9.26 -10.43 -10.66
C ALA A 38 -10.68 -10.02 -10.19
N GLY A 39 -10.86 -9.78 -8.89
CA GLY A 39 -12.16 -9.39 -8.31
C GLY A 39 -12.63 -7.98 -8.71
N SER A 40 -13.73 -7.54 -8.10
CA SER A 40 -14.23 -6.16 -8.24
C SER A 40 -13.14 -5.14 -7.89
N ALA A 41 -13.22 -3.92 -8.43
CA ALA A 41 -12.20 -2.90 -8.17
C ALA A 41 -12.01 -2.61 -6.67
N VAL A 42 -13.08 -2.67 -5.89
CA VAL A 42 -13.03 -2.51 -4.43
C VAL A 42 -12.37 -3.71 -3.76
N GLN A 43 -12.65 -4.94 -4.20
CA GLN A 43 -12.00 -6.13 -3.64
C GLN A 43 -10.49 -6.14 -3.96
N ARG A 44 -10.08 -5.70 -5.15
CA ARG A 44 -8.65 -5.52 -5.47
C ARG A 44 -7.97 -4.53 -4.55
N LEU A 45 -8.66 -3.45 -4.18
CA LEU A 45 -8.14 -2.45 -3.25
C LEU A 45 -7.95 -3.01 -1.84
N ILE A 46 -8.88 -3.86 -1.40
CA ILE A 46 -8.78 -4.60 -0.13
C ILE A 46 -7.62 -5.58 -0.16
N ASP A 47 -7.55 -6.42 -1.19
CA ASP A 47 -6.50 -7.42 -1.37
C ASP A 47 -5.11 -6.75 -1.40
N GLY A 48 -4.98 -5.62 -2.11
CA GLY A 48 -3.74 -4.85 -2.17
C GLY A 48 -3.35 -4.24 -0.82
N SER A 49 -4.33 -3.83 -0.02
CA SER A 49 -4.09 -3.33 1.34
C SER A 49 -3.53 -4.41 2.27
N HIS A 50 -4.08 -5.62 2.20
CA HIS A 50 -3.61 -6.77 2.98
C HIS A 50 -2.22 -7.21 2.53
N ALA A 51 -1.99 -7.32 1.22
CA ALA A 51 -0.69 -7.67 0.66
C ALA A 51 0.39 -6.64 1.06
N LEU A 52 0.02 -5.36 1.11
CA LEU A 52 0.94 -4.30 1.52
C LEU A 52 1.24 -4.31 3.02
N ALA A 53 0.23 -4.58 3.87
CA ALA A 53 0.43 -4.75 5.30
C ALA A 53 1.41 -5.91 5.58
N ALA A 54 1.21 -7.06 4.91
CA ALA A 54 2.13 -8.20 5.01
C ALA A 54 3.55 -7.85 4.55
N ALA A 55 3.70 -7.12 3.44
CA ALA A 55 5.01 -6.69 2.94
C ALA A 55 5.72 -5.73 3.92
N VAL A 56 5.00 -4.80 4.54
CA VAL A 56 5.53 -3.88 5.55
C VAL A 56 5.97 -4.61 6.82
N GLU A 57 5.22 -5.63 7.25
CA GLU A 57 5.55 -6.45 8.41
C GLU A 57 6.74 -7.37 8.16
N GLY A 58 6.81 -8.01 6.99
CA GLY A 58 7.85 -8.98 6.65
C GLY A 58 9.19 -8.36 6.24
N GLU A 59 9.19 -7.19 5.59
CA GLU A 59 10.38 -6.65 4.94
C GLU A 59 10.77 -5.25 5.45
N VAL A 60 11.91 -5.17 6.14
CA VAL A 60 12.46 -3.89 6.65
C VAL A 60 12.71 -2.89 5.51
N VAL A 61 13.04 -3.38 4.31
CA VAL A 61 13.27 -2.54 3.14
C VAL A 61 11.98 -1.86 2.68
N VAL A 62 10.84 -2.57 2.70
CA VAL A 62 9.54 -2.00 2.34
C VAL A 62 9.18 -0.89 3.32
N ARG A 63 9.34 -1.13 4.62
CA ARG A 63 9.12 -0.12 5.68
C ARG A 63 9.98 1.12 5.46
N ALA A 64 11.28 0.94 5.24
CA ALA A 64 12.21 2.04 4.98
C ALA A 64 11.84 2.80 3.70
N GLY A 65 11.45 2.09 2.63
CA GLY A 65 11.00 2.69 1.37
C GLY A 65 9.73 3.54 1.51
N PHE A 66 8.77 3.15 2.36
CA PHE A 66 7.60 3.97 2.66
C PHE A 66 7.95 5.25 3.42
N VAL A 67 8.84 5.16 4.42
CA VAL A 67 9.33 6.34 5.17
C VAL A 67 10.06 7.31 4.23
N LEU A 68 10.97 6.79 3.39
CA LEU A 68 11.74 7.58 2.43
C LEU A 68 10.82 8.22 1.37
N GLY A 69 9.88 7.47 0.80
CA GLY A 69 8.96 7.97 -0.23
C GLY A 69 7.96 9.02 0.29
N CYS A 70 7.78 9.11 1.61
CA CYS A 70 6.95 10.15 2.23
C CYS A 70 7.68 11.49 2.39
N ASP A 71 9.02 11.47 2.45
CA ASP A 71 9.86 12.66 2.54
C ASP A 71 9.63 13.57 1.32
N ARG A 72 9.15 14.79 1.58
CA ARG A 72 8.87 15.79 0.53
C ARG A 72 10.10 16.11 -0.30
N ALA A 73 11.31 15.98 0.25
CA ALA A 73 12.55 16.21 -0.49
C ALA A 73 12.88 15.09 -1.50
N ARG A 74 12.25 13.92 -1.38
CA ARG A 74 12.53 12.72 -2.19
C ARG A 74 11.30 12.15 -2.91
N ARG A 75 10.17 12.84 -2.91
CA ARG A 75 8.95 12.42 -3.64
C ARG A 75 9.18 12.39 -5.16
N GLY A 76 9.83 11.33 -5.63
CA GLY A 76 9.85 10.94 -7.03
C GLY A 76 8.60 10.16 -7.41
N PRO A 77 8.24 10.12 -8.72
CA PRO A 77 7.13 9.30 -9.21
C PRO A 77 7.39 7.78 -9.11
N ALA A 78 8.62 7.37 -8.81
CA ALA A 78 9.06 5.98 -8.76
C ALA A 78 9.28 5.46 -7.33
N THR A 79 8.49 5.90 -6.34
CA THR A 79 8.59 5.41 -4.96
C THR A 79 7.52 4.37 -4.65
N ALA A 80 7.78 3.52 -3.65
CA ALA A 80 6.81 2.56 -3.11
C ALA A 80 5.48 3.24 -2.71
N TYR A 81 5.56 4.40 -2.05
CA TYR A 81 4.39 5.19 -1.67
C TYR A 81 3.63 5.74 -2.89
N ALA A 82 4.34 6.22 -3.92
CA ALA A 82 3.70 6.68 -5.16
C ALA A 82 2.98 5.52 -5.88
N ALA A 83 3.61 4.34 -5.96
CA ALA A 83 3.00 3.16 -6.55
C ALA A 83 1.73 2.73 -5.81
N TRP A 84 1.74 2.74 -4.47
CA TRP A 84 0.55 2.48 -3.66
C TRP A 84 -0.56 3.51 -3.91
N ARG A 85 -0.25 4.81 -3.82
CA ARG A 85 -1.22 5.88 -4.09
C ARG A 85 -1.84 5.75 -5.48
N ASP A 86 -1.01 5.47 -6.48
CA ASP A 86 -1.50 5.34 -7.84
C ASP A 86 -2.40 4.10 -7.96
N PHE A 87 -2.06 2.97 -7.33
CA PHE A 87 -2.94 1.80 -7.25
C PHE A 87 -4.30 2.13 -6.60
N VAL A 88 -4.31 2.83 -5.47
CA VAL A 88 -5.54 3.28 -4.79
C VAL A 88 -6.41 4.10 -5.74
N ARG A 89 -5.82 5.10 -6.42
CA ARG A 89 -6.54 5.96 -7.36
C ARG A 89 -7.14 5.16 -8.51
N HIS A 90 -6.36 4.29 -9.15
CA HIS A 90 -6.86 3.46 -10.25
C HIS A 90 -7.98 2.52 -9.80
N ALA A 91 -7.88 1.93 -8.61
CA ALA A 91 -8.92 1.06 -8.07
C ALA A 91 -10.21 1.84 -7.77
N LEU A 92 -10.11 3.04 -7.17
CA LEU A 92 -11.27 3.88 -6.90
C LEU A 92 -11.92 4.41 -8.17
N ASP A 93 -11.13 4.78 -9.18
CA ASP A 93 -11.66 5.19 -10.49
C ASP A 93 -12.37 4.03 -11.19
N ALA A 94 -11.82 2.81 -11.15
CA ALA A 94 -12.47 1.62 -11.69
C ALA A 94 -13.78 1.32 -10.94
N ALA A 95 -13.79 1.40 -9.60
CA ALA A 95 -14.99 1.19 -8.80
C ALA A 95 -16.08 2.25 -9.08
N ARG A 96 -15.67 3.48 -9.40
CA ARG A 96 -16.59 4.54 -9.86
C ARG A 96 -17.18 4.23 -11.22
N VAL A 97 -16.39 3.72 -12.16
CA VAL A 97 -16.85 3.26 -13.48
C VAL A 97 -17.79 2.06 -13.36
N GLU A 98 -17.51 1.14 -12.43
CA GLU A 98 -18.39 0.00 -12.08
C GLU A 98 -19.72 0.45 -11.44
N GLY A 99 -19.85 1.73 -11.03
CA GLY A 99 -21.05 2.25 -10.39
C GLY A 99 -21.27 1.77 -8.96
N VAL A 100 -20.22 1.22 -8.32
CA VAL A 100 -20.31 0.62 -6.98
C VAL A 100 -19.91 1.57 -5.86
N THR A 101 -19.38 2.75 -6.15
CA THR A 101 -18.94 3.75 -5.16
C THR A 101 -20.00 4.79 -4.84
N THR A 102 -20.01 5.29 -3.61
CA THR A 102 -20.79 6.49 -3.22
C THR A 102 -19.98 7.77 -3.44
N ALA A 103 -20.59 8.94 -3.23
CA ALA A 103 -19.87 10.22 -3.17
C ALA A 103 -18.82 10.29 -2.04
N GLY A 104 -18.95 9.45 -1.01
CA GLY A 104 -17.98 9.33 0.09
C GLY A 104 -16.62 8.75 -0.32
N ALA A 105 -16.52 8.13 -1.51
CA ALA A 105 -15.27 7.58 -2.03
C ALA A 105 -14.15 8.63 -2.17
N ALA A 106 -14.50 9.87 -2.53
CA ALA A 106 -13.53 10.96 -2.64
C ALA A 106 -12.90 11.33 -1.29
N ALA A 107 -13.67 11.24 -0.19
CA ALA A 107 -13.17 11.49 1.16
C ALA A 107 -12.39 10.30 1.73
N ALA A 108 -12.66 9.08 1.27
CA ALA A 108 -11.98 7.87 1.70
C ALA A 108 -10.59 7.69 1.06
N GLU A 109 -10.37 8.20 -0.16
CA GLU A 109 -9.08 8.10 -0.88
C GLU A 109 -7.85 8.48 -0.03
N PRO A 110 -7.77 9.66 0.60
CA PRO A 110 -6.61 10.02 1.39
C PRO A 110 -6.41 9.12 2.62
N VAL A 111 -7.50 8.60 3.20
CA VAL A 111 -7.44 7.69 4.35
C VAL A 111 -6.85 6.35 3.94
N ILE A 112 -7.34 5.78 2.83
CA ILE A 112 -6.87 4.50 2.28
C ILE A 112 -5.39 4.62 1.85
N THR A 113 -5.04 5.72 1.18
CA THR A 113 -3.65 6.00 0.79
C THR A 113 -2.71 6.08 2.00
N ALA A 114 -3.16 6.67 3.12
CA ALA A 114 -2.34 6.82 4.33
C ALA A 114 -2.26 5.56 5.21
N MET A 115 -3.14 4.58 5.04
CA MET A 115 -3.25 3.42 5.94
C MET A 115 -1.95 2.62 6.12
N PRO A 116 -1.16 2.28 5.07
CA PRO A 116 0.11 1.57 5.25
C PRO A 116 1.15 2.40 6.01
N LEU A 117 1.12 3.73 5.83
CA LEU A 117 2.04 4.65 6.49
C LEU A 117 1.77 4.73 8.00
N LEU A 118 0.52 4.60 8.43
CA LEU A 118 0.18 4.59 9.86
C LEU A 118 0.85 3.42 10.57
N GLY A 119 0.82 2.22 10.00
CA GLY A 119 1.51 1.05 10.56
C GLY A 119 3.04 1.22 10.57
N VAL A 120 3.59 1.84 9.53
CA VAL A 120 5.03 2.12 9.43
C VAL A 120 5.51 3.15 10.46
N LEU A 121 4.77 4.25 10.66
CA LEU A 121 5.20 5.38 11.48
C LEU A 121 4.89 5.24 12.97
N ALA A 122 3.79 4.58 13.32
CA ALA A 122 3.33 4.55 14.70
C ALA A 122 4.04 3.47 15.56
N ASP A 123 4.79 2.54 14.95
CA ASP A 123 5.39 1.37 15.61
C ASP A 123 4.41 0.60 16.52
N VAL A 124 3.11 0.81 16.29
CA VAL A 124 2.02 0.06 16.88
C VAL A 124 1.79 -1.19 16.03
N PRO A 125 1.22 -2.27 16.61
CA PRO A 125 0.70 -3.35 15.79
C PRO A 125 -0.20 -2.71 14.74
N ALA A 126 0.12 -2.93 13.46
CA ALA A 126 -0.69 -2.38 12.39
C ALA A 126 -2.13 -2.83 12.65
N VAL A 127 -3.06 -1.87 12.79
CA VAL A 127 -4.48 -2.22 12.89
C VAL A 127 -4.79 -3.06 11.66
N GLU A 128 -5.24 -4.29 11.89
CA GLU A 128 -5.48 -5.27 10.85
C GLU A 128 -6.30 -4.64 9.72
N PRO A 129 -5.88 -4.70 8.44
CA PRO A 129 -6.57 -4.00 7.36
C PRO A 129 -8.06 -4.33 7.28
N ALA A 130 -8.47 -5.53 7.69
CA ALA A 130 -9.88 -5.92 7.79
C ALA A 130 -10.69 -5.01 8.71
N THR A 131 -10.11 -4.56 9.82
CA THR A 131 -10.77 -3.65 10.78
C THR A 131 -11.01 -2.28 10.17
N TRP A 132 -10.01 -1.73 9.45
CA TRP A 132 -10.19 -0.48 8.70
C TRP A 132 -11.26 -0.62 7.62
N TRP A 133 -11.23 -1.71 6.86
CA TRP A 133 -12.19 -1.93 5.78
C TRP A 133 -13.63 -2.05 6.27
N ARG A 134 -13.87 -2.64 7.46
CA ARG A 134 -15.22 -2.66 8.06
C ARG A 134 -15.77 -1.25 8.35
N LEU A 135 -14.89 -0.29 8.66
CA LEU A 135 -15.29 1.11 8.92
C LEU A 135 -15.44 1.92 7.62
N ILE A 136 -14.59 1.66 6.63
CA ILE A 136 -14.54 2.42 5.37
C ILE A 136 -15.63 1.96 4.39
N LEU A 137 -15.87 0.64 4.27
CA LEU A 137 -16.74 0.08 3.25
C LEU A 137 -18.16 0.68 3.23
N PRO A 138 -18.87 0.83 4.36
CA PRO A 138 -20.22 1.39 4.36
C PRO A 138 -20.31 2.81 3.79
N GLN A 139 -19.22 3.57 3.86
CA GLN A 139 -19.13 4.94 3.31
C GLN A 139 -18.56 4.96 1.90
N LEU A 140 -17.82 3.93 1.51
CA LEU A 140 -17.15 3.85 0.22
C LEU A 140 -18.07 3.29 -0.87
N VAL A 141 -18.82 2.23 -0.58
CA VAL A 141 -19.62 1.50 -1.57
C VAL A 141 -21.12 1.70 -1.41
N THR A 142 -21.86 1.56 -2.49
CA THR A 142 -23.33 1.62 -2.45
C THR A 142 -23.88 0.48 -1.61
N ALA A 143 -25.06 0.69 -1.01
CA ALA A 143 -25.72 -0.34 -0.19
C ALA A 143 -25.97 -1.65 -0.97
N ALA A 144 -26.19 -1.57 -2.28
CA ALA A 144 -26.36 -2.73 -3.15
C ALA A 144 -25.05 -3.49 -3.41
N ALA A 145 -23.91 -2.79 -3.45
CA ALA A 145 -22.60 -3.39 -3.69
C ALA A 145 -21.96 -3.94 -2.41
N LEU A 146 -22.31 -3.43 -1.23
CA LEU A 146 -21.73 -3.82 0.05
C LEU A 146 -21.72 -5.34 0.31
N PRO A 147 -22.78 -6.13 0.01
CA PRO A 147 -22.76 -7.58 0.23
C PRO A 147 -21.83 -8.35 -0.71
N THR A 148 -21.36 -7.72 -1.80
CA THR A 148 -20.50 -8.35 -2.82
C THR A 148 -19.01 -8.20 -2.52
N VAL A 149 -18.66 -7.49 -1.45
CA VAL A 149 -17.28 -7.17 -1.07
C VAL A 149 -17.02 -7.69 0.34
N THR A 150 -15.86 -8.31 0.55
CA THR A 150 -15.44 -8.81 1.86
C THR A 150 -14.25 -8.02 2.40
N PRO A 151 -14.23 -7.62 3.67
CA PRO A 151 -13.13 -6.82 4.24
C PRO A 151 -11.80 -7.60 4.38
N THR A 152 -11.84 -8.92 4.17
CA THR A 152 -10.70 -9.84 4.19
C THR A 152 -10.17 -10.05 2.77
N PRO A 153 -8.90 -10.49 2.62
CA PRO A 153 -8.35 -10.79 1.31
C PRO A 153 -9.14 -11.93 0.64
N SER A 154 -9.30 -11.85 -0.67
CA SER A 154 -9.80 -12.95 -1.48
C SER A 154 -8.91 -14.19 -1.31
N VAL A 155 -9.47 -15.40 -1.42
CA VAL A 155 -8.69 -16.66 -1.31
C VAL A 155 -7.53 -16.70 -2.31
N ASP A 156 -7.71 -16.13 -3.50
CA ASP A 156 -6.68 -16.04 -4.55
C ASP A 156 -5.58 -14.99 -4.26
N ALA A 157 -5.77 -14.13 -3.25
CA ALA A 157 -4.85 -13.05 -2.87
C ALA A 157 -4.07 -13.34 -1.58
N ALA A 158 -4.29 -14.50 -0.94
CA ALA A 158 -3.56 -14.87 0.27
C ALA A 158 -2.05 -14.98 -0.01
N PRO A 159 -1.17 -14.45 0.85
CA PRO A 159 0.26 -14.61 0.68
C PRO A 159 0.63 -16.08 0.86
N GLY A 160 1.33 -16.64 -0.12
CA GLY A 160 2.02 -17.93 -0.01
C GLY A 160 3.32 -17.81 0.78
#